data_AF-A0A2V4BMY4-F1
#
_entry.id   AF-A0A2V4BMY4-F1
#
_cell.length_a   1.000
_cell.length_b   1.000
_cell.length_c   1.000
_cell.angle_alpha   90.00
_cell.angle_beta   90.00
_cell.angle_gamma   90.00
#
_symmetry.space_group_name_H-M   'P 1'
#
loop_
_entity.id
_entity.type
_entity.pdbx_description
1 polymer ?
#
loop_
_entity_poly.entity_id
_entity_poly.type
_entity_poly.pdbx_seq_one_letter_code
_entity_poly.pdbx_strand_id
1 'polypeptide(L)' 'MLKNIVDNIMKKSLKERFLLVLGILFFLIYLVLGLMIMFWDMLPLNMDPLYRYAFGVLLIVYSAIRFLRLINSNTE' A
#
# COMPACT_ATOMS: atom_id res chain seq x y z
N MET A 1 2.19 11.13 22.27
CA MET A 1 2.62 11.23 20.86
C MET A 1 1.53 10.76 19.90
N LEU A 2 0.96 9.56 20.09
CA LEU A 2 -0.12 9.03 19.25
C LEU A 2 -1.41 9.87 19.25
N LYS A 3 -1.80 10.46 20.39
CA LYS A 3 -2.97 11.35 20.50
C LYS A 3 -2.95 12.53 19.53
N ASN A 4 -1.79 13.18 19.40
CA ASN A 4 -1.65 14.37 18.55
C ASN A 4 -1.79 14.06 17.05
N ILE A 5 -1.39 12.84 16.65
CA ILE A 5 -1.56 12.34 15.28
C ILE A 5 -3.05 12.08 15.02
N VAL A 6 -3.73 11.42 15.96
CA VAL A 6 -5.18 11.18 15.88
C VAL A 6 -5.95 12.50 15.81
N ASP A 7 -5.61 13.49 16.64
CA ASP A 7 -6.25 14.80 16.63
C ASP A 7 -6.02 15.55 15.30
N ASN A 8 -4.83 15.46 14.69
CA ASN A 8 -4.57 16.06 13.38
C ASN A 8 -5.34 15.37 12.26
N ILE A 9 -5.45 14.03 12.29
CA ILE A 9 -6.33 13.30 11.38
C ILE A 9 -7.80 13.69 11.64
N MET A 10 -8.15 13.95 12.89
CA MET A 10 -9.45 14.44 13.32
C MET A 10 -9.74 15.91 12.97
N LYS A 11 -8.76 16.66 12.46
CA LYS A 11 -8.95 18.00 11.88
C LYS A 11 -9.14 17.97 10.36
N LYS A 12 -8.72 16.89 9.68
CA LYS A 12 -8.95 16.72 8.24
C LYS A 12 -10.42 16.58 7.90
N SER A 13 -10.81 17.01 6.70
CA SER A 13 -12.19 16.87 6.23
C SER A 13 -12.59 15.38 6.14
N LEU A 14 -13.90 15.09 6.22
CA LEU A 14 -14.40 13.72 6.16
C LEU A 14 -14.01 13.00 4.86
N LYS A 15 -13.95 13.75 3.75
CA LYS A 15 -13.53 13.24 2.43
C LYS A 15 -12.05 12.86 2.39
N GLU A 16 -11.17 13.69 2.95
CA GLU A 16 -9.73 13.36 3.01
C GLU A 16 -9.45 12.16 3.91
N ARG A 17 -10.15 12.02 5.05
CA ARG A 17 -9.99 10.85 5.92
C ARG A 17 -10.43 9.57 5.22
N PHE A 18 -11.55 9.62 4.50
CA PHE A 18 -12.04 8.49 3.72
C PHE A 18 -11.02 8.06 2.66
N LEU A 19 -10.45 9.03 1.93
CA LEU A 19 -9.41 8.76 0.93
C LEU A 19 -8.14 8.20 1.55
N LEU A 20 -7.71 8.70 2.71
CA LEU A 20 -6.55 8.16 3.44
C LEU A 20 -6.77 6.71 3.86
N VAL A 21 -7.92 6.38 4.47
CA VAL A 21 -8.26 5.00 4.85
C VAL A 21 -8.32 4.09 3.64
N LEU A 22 -8.95 4.55 2.55
CA LEU A 22 -9.01 3.81 1.30
C LEU A 22 -7.60 3.57 0.72
N GLY A 23 -6.73 4.55 0.82
CA GLY A 23 -5.32 4.45 0.44
C GLY A 23 -4.53 3.41 1.22
N ILE A 24 -4.66 3.42 2.55
CA ILE A 24 -4.04 2.44 3.44
C ILE A 24 -4.58 1.04 3.13
N LEU A 25 -5.89 0.92 2.90
CA LEU A 25 -6.53 -0.34 2.55
C LEU A 25 -5.95 -0.91 1.25
N PHE A 26 -5.89 -0.13 0.18
CA PHE A 26 -5.30 -0.56 -1.09
C PHE A 26 -3.80 -0.86 -0.95
N PHE A 27 -3.06 -0.06 -0.19
CA PHE A 27 -1.65 -0.31 0.09
C PHE A 27 -1.44 -1.68 0.74
N LEU A 28 -2.20 -2.00 1.79
CA LEU A 28 -2.15 -3.30 2.47
C LEU A 28 -2.50 -4.45 1.51
N ILE A 29 -3.54 -4.28 0.69
CA ILE A 29 -3.92 -5.30 -0.31
C ILE A 29 -2.76 -5.59 -1.27
N TYR A 30 -2.14 -4.55 -1.86
CA TYR A 30 -1.01 -4.73 -2.77
C TYR A 30 0.24 -5.28 -2.09
N LEU A 31 0.49 -4.91 -0.83
CA LEU A 31 1.61 -5.42 -0.05
C LEU A 31 1.45 -6.91 0.25
N VAL A 32 0.27 -7.32 0.70
CA VAL A 32 -0.05 -8.75 0.92
C VAL A 32 0.01 -9.52 -0.39
N LEU A 33 -0.52 -8.98 -1.49
CA LEU A 33 -0.41 -9.59 -2.82
C LEU A 33 1.05 -9.77 -3.27
N GLY A 34 1.89 -8.75 -3.09
CA GLY A 34 3.32 -8.83 -3.42
C GLY A 34 4.04 -9.91 -2.61
N LEU A 35 3.74 -10.02 -1.31
CA LEU A 35 4.26 -11.08 -0.44
C LEU A 35 3.71 -12.45 -0.84
N MET A 36 2.42 -12.57 -1.17
CA MET A 36 1.83 -13.82 -1.65
C MET A 36 2.52 -14.27 -2.94
N ILE A 37 2.73 -13.39 -3.91
CA ILE A 37 3.41 -13.77 -5.16
C ILE A 37 4.86 -14.23 -4.90
N MET A 38 5.51 -13.67 -3.88
CA MET A 38 6.88 -13.97 -3.52
C MET A 38 7.05 -15.28 -2.75
N PHE A 39 6.15 -15.58 -1.80
CA PHE A 39 6.29 -16.71 -0.87
C PHE A 39 5.26 -17.83 -1.05
N TRP A 40 4.23 -17.62 -1.87
CA TRP A 40 3.16 -18.60 -2.06
C TRP A 40 3.44 -19.48 -3.27
N ASP A 41 4.11 -20.62 -3.03
CA ASP A 41 4.53 -21.53 -4.10
C ASP A 41 3.37 -22.20 -4.85
N MET A 42 2.24 -22.39 -4.19
CA MET A 42 1.02 -23.00 -4.74
C MET A 42 0.28 -22.09 -5.73
N LEU A 43 0.73 -20.85 -5.96
CA LEU A 43 0.16 -20.01 -7.00
C LEU A 43 0.46 -20.65 -8.37
N PRO A 44 -0.55 -20.88 -9.24
CA PRO A 44 -0.36 -21.46 -10.57
C PRO A 44 0.23 -20.43 -11.55
N LEU A 45 1.33 -19.80 -11.18
CA LEU A 45 2.08 -18.86 -12.00
C LEU A 45 3.22 -19.62 -12.68
N ASN A 46 3.07 -19.91 -13.96
CA ASN A 46 4.09 -20.58 -14.77
C ASN A 46 5.21 -19.59 -15.15
N MET A 47 5.99 -19.20 -14.14
CA MET A 47 7.02 -18.16 -14.23
C MET A 47 8.26 -18.64 -13.48
N ASP A 48 9.44 -18.32 -14.02
CA ASP A 48 10.72 -18.54 -13.32
C ASP A 48 10.68 -17.87 -11.94
N PRO A 49 11.19 -18.52 -10.87
CA PRO A 49 11.35 -17.91 -9.55
C PRO A 49 11.89 -16.48 -9.59
N LEU A 50 12.89 -16.21 -10.44
CA LEU A 50 13.48 -14.87 -10.55
C LEU A 50 12.44 -13.79 -10.94
N TYR A 51 11.55 -14.11 -11.88
CA TYR A 51 10.49 -13.20 -12.31
C TYR A 51 9.40 -13.04 -11.25
N ARG A 52 9.10 -14.08 -10.45
CA ARG A 52 8.16 -13.97 -9.31
C ARG A 52 8.68 -12.97 -8.27
N TYR A 53 9.95 -13.10 -7.87
CA TYR A 53 10.56 -12.16 -6.91
C TYR A 53 10.60 -10.73 -7.48
N ALA A 54 11.01 -10.56 -8.73
CA ALA A 54 11.03 -9.25 -9.37
C ALA A 54 9.63 -8.60 -9.43
N PHE A 55 8.60 -9.38 -9.77
CA PHE A 55 7.22 -8.90 -9.81
C PHE A 55 6.68 -8.54 -8.43
N GLY A 56 6.95 -9.37 -7.42
CA GLY A 56 6.57 -9.10 -6.02
C GLY A 56 7.24 -7.84 -5.48
N VAL A 57 8.54 -7.66 -5.70
CA VAL A 57 9.27 -6.44 -5.32
C VAL A 57 8.69 -5.21 -6.02
N LEU A 58 8.43 -5.30 -7.33
CA LEU A 58 7.87 -4.20 -8.10
C LEU A 58 6.49 -3.79 -7.58
N LEU A 59 5.64 -4.76 -7.21
CA LEU A 59 4.33 -4.52 -6.57
C LEU A 59 4.46 -3.80 -5.22
N ILE A 60 5.40 -4.22 -4.38
CA ILE A 60 5.63 -3.61 -3.06
C ILE A 60 6.17 -2.18 -3.20
N VAL A 61 7.14 -1.97 -4.09
CA VAL A 61 7.70 -0.64 -4.36
C VAL A 61 6.62 0.30 -4.93
N TYR A 62 5.83 -0.19 -5.88
CA TYR A 62 4.73 0.57 -6.47
C TYR A 62 3.67 0.96 -5.43
N SER A 63 3.29 0.02 -4.54
CA SER A 63 2.30 0.31 -3.50
C SER A 63 2.80 1.38 -2.53
N ALA A 64 4.09 1.34 -2.15
CA ALA A 64 4.71 2.36 -1.31
C ALA A 64 4.71 3.74 -1.98
N ILE A 65 5.13 3.83 -3.25
CA ILE A 65 5.11 5.09 -4.01
C ILE A 65 3.68 5.63 -4.12
N ARG A 66 2.70 4.77 -4.42
CA ARG A 66 1.28 5.15 -4.54
C ARG A 66 0.73 5.67 -3.21
N PHE A 67 1.10 5.06 -2.09
CA PHE A 67 0.69 5.48 -0.77
C PHE A 67 1.30 6.84 -0.39
N LEU A 68 2.59 7.04 -0.63
CA LEU A 68 3.27 8.32 -0.41
C LEU A 68 2.67 9.44 -1.27
N ARG A 69 2.34 9.16 -2.53
CA ARG A 69 1.67 10.12 -3.41
C ARG A 69 0.31 10.56 -2.86
N LEU A 70 -0.47 9.63 -2.31
CA LEU A 70 -1.76 9.96 -1.72
C LEU A 70 -1.63 10.84 -0.46
N ILE A 71 -0.60 10.63 0.36
CA ILE A 71 -0.35 11.49 1.52
C ILE A 71 0.04 12.89 1.06
N ASN A 72 0.97 13.00 0.10
CA ASN A 72 1.45 14.28 -0.42
C ASN A 72 0.37 15.06 -1.17
N SER A 73 -0.52 14.40 -1.92
CA SER A 73 -1.60 15.09 -2.66
C SER A 73 -2.67 15.72 -1.77
N ASN A 74 -2.72 15.37 -0.48
CA ASN A 74 -3.61 16.02 0.50
C ASN A 74 -2.86 17.05 1.35
N THR A 75 -1.73 17.57 0.85
CA THR A 75 -0.92 18.61 1.51
C THR A 75 -0.88 19.91 0.70
N GLU A 76 -1.54 19.95 -0.46
CA GLU A 76 -1.82 21.18 -1.23
C GLU A 76 -3.19 21.77 -0.89
#